data_AF-A0A662W8X3-F1
#
_entry.id   AF-A0A662W8X3-F1
#
_cell.length_a   1.000
_cell.length_b   1.000
_cell.length_c   1.000
_cell.angle_alpha   90.00
_cell.angle_beta   90.00
_cell.angle_gamma   90.00
#
_symmetry.space_group_name_H-M   'P 1'
#
loop_
_entity.id
_entity.type
_entity.pdbx_description
1 polymer ?
#
loop_
_entity_poly.entity_id
_entity_poly.type
_entity_poly.pdbx_seq_one_letter_code
_entity_poly.pdbx_strand_id
1 'polypeptide(L)'
;NRRIAVFTNAEVESISGEPGNFEVSIRINPRFVTDACTACGECVKACPAERPNEFNYGMDKTKAIYLPHEMAFPMKYVIDAAYCKKDEGCKACVEACKYDAIDLAMQPKTLNFKAGAIVVATGWKPYDANKLTNLGFGKYPDVITNVMFERLASPNGPTRGKIIRPSDGKPIESIAFVQCAGSRDENHLPYCSAVCCLASLKQATYVREQYPNAEIYIFYIDVRTPSLYEDFYRRVMSEGVYLIRGKVAEVTDIAKSPEEEGKLILRVEDTLLGRVRRIPVDMVVLATGMQPNATGLSLKYRQGGELPTNEYGFAVSNFICFPYETQRTGIYAAGCVRQPMDVATAVEDASGAVLKAIQCIELVSKGMATFPRSGDLSLPIFFLQRCTQCKRCTEECPFSALEEDEKGTPILNPARCRRCGTCMGACPERIISFKNYSIDMISSMIKAIEVPEGEGKLRILGFFCENDAYPALDMAAMNRLKIDASLRVIPVRCLGSVNVVFIADALSRGIDGILLAGCKYGEDYQCHFIKGSELASKRMENVQETLQRLMLEPERVKFVELAISEYDRIPEIVNEFVEELRKMGPNPYKGF
;
A
#
# COMPACT_ATOMS: atom_id res chain seq x y z
N ASN A 1 -6.72 -3.12 -28.78
CA ASN A 1 -7.65 -4.09 -28.17
C ASN A 1 -9.03 -3.45 -28.10
N ARG A 2 -10.08 -4.03 -28.71
CA ARG A 2 -11.45 -3.44 -28.72
C ARG A 2 -12.14 -3.45 -27.35
N ARG A 3 -11.61 -4.21 -26.39
CA ARG A 3 -12.13 -4.30 -25.01
C ARG A 3 -11.49 -3.30 -24.05
N ILE A 4 -10.56 -2.47 -24.53
CA ILE A 4 -9.85 -1.48 -23.72
C ILE A 4 -10.16 -0.09 -24.27
N ALA A 5 -10.81 0.74 -23.46
CA ALA A 5 -10.94 2.17 -23.69
C ALA A 5 -9.85 2.90 -22.89
N VAL A 6 -9.15 3.84 -23.52
CA VAL A 6 -8.08 4.61 -22.88
C VAL A 6 -8.49 6.07 -22.89
N PHE A 7 -8.67 6.63 -21.70
CA PHE A 7 -8.90 8.05 -21.49
C PHE A 7 -7.60 8.66 -20.96
N THR A 8 -7.12 9.68 -21.64
CA THR A 8 -5.82 10.31 -21.34
C THR A 8 -6.03 11.80 -21.11
N ASN A 9 -5.15 12.43 -20.33
CA ASN A 9 -5.43 13.75 -19.75
C ASN A 9 -6.73 13.73 -18.94
N ALA A 10 -6.95 12.65 -18.20
CA ALA A 10 -8.17 12.39 -17.46
C ALA A 10 -7.84 12.05 -16.01
N GLU A 11 -8.69 12.49 -15.10
CA GLU A 11 -8.58 12.29 -13.66
C GLU A 11 -9.89 11.71 -13.13
N VAL A 12 -9.80 10.85 -12.12
CA VAL A 12 -10.98 10.37 -11.40
C VAL A 12 -11.48 11.50 -10.50
N GLU A 13 -12.75 11.87 -10.62
CA GLU A 13 -13.37 12.89 -9.76
C GLU A 13 -14.06 12.27 -8.55
N SER A 14 -14.80 11.18 -8.77
CA SER A 14 -15.51 10.49 -7.70
C SER A 14 -15.80 9.04 -8.06
N ILE A 15 -15.85 8.22 -7.02
CA ILE A 15 -16.24 6.81 -7.09
C ILE A 15 -17.35 6.57 -6.06
N SER A 16 -18.48 6.06 -6.53
CA SER A 16 -19.60 5.62 -5.71
C SER A 16 -20.08 4.22 -6.10
N GLY A 17 -21.02 3.69 -5.35
CA GLY A 17 -21.53 2.33 -5.56
C GLY A 17 -20.68 1.28 -4.87
N GLU A 18 -20.69 0.07 -5.41
CA GLU A 18 -20.25 -1.13 -4.72
C GLU A 18 -19.52 -2.10 -5.66
N PRO A 19 -18.76 -3.09 -5.14
CA PRO A 19 -18.19 -4.14 -5.96
C PRO A 19 -19.22 -4.74 -6.92
N GLY A 20 -18.85 -4.92 -8.18
CA GLY A 20 -19.75 -5.37 -9.26
C GLY A 20 -20.57 -4.26 -9.92
N ASN A 21 -20.75 -3.10 -9.28
CA ASN A 21 -21.58 -1.99 -9.77
C ASN A 21 -21.09 -0.63 -9.22
N PHE A 22 -19.84 -0.28 -9.50
CA PHE A 22 -19.31 1.05 -9.24
C PHE A 22 -19.80 2.05 -10.28
N GLU A 23 -20.07 3.27 -9.84
CA GLU A 23 -20.24 4.44 -10.70
C GLU A 23 -18.99 5.32 -10.54
N VAL A 24 -18.29 5.53 -11.66
CA VAL A 24 -17.02 6.27 -11.70
C VAL A 24 -17.21 7.49 -12.58
N SER A 25 -17.02 8.68 -12.00
CA SER A 25 -16.92 9.94 -12.74
C SER A 25 -15.46 10.24 -13.02
N ILE A 26 -15.13 10.47 -14.28
CA ILE A 26 -13.81 10.99 -14.68
C ILE A 26 -13.97 12.33 -15.37
N ARG A 27 -13.05 13.25 -15.08
CA ARG A 27 -12.89 14.52 -15.80
C ARG A 27 -11.79 14.38 -16.82
N ILE A 28 -12.12 14.61 -18.08
CA ILE A 28 -11.17 14.77 -19.16
C ILE A 28 -10.82 16.25 -19.26
N ASN A 29 -9.58 16.58 -18.92
CA ASN A 29 -9.04 17.93 -19.03
C ASN A 29 -8.89 18.30 -20.52
N PRO A 30 -9.16 19.57 -20.89
CA PRO A 30 -9.09 20.00 -22.28
C PRO A 30 -7.65 19.90 -22.79
N ARG A 31 -7.46 19.19 -23.90
CA ARG A 31 -6.17 19.16 -24.60
C ARG A 31 -5.96 20.40 -25.48
N PHE A 32 -7.05 21.12 -25.77
CA PHE A 32 -7.18 22.17 -26.78
C PHE A 32 -6.81 21.72 -28.21
N VAL A 33 -6.71 20.41 -28.42
CA VAL A 33 -6.36 19.76 -29.68
C VAL A 33 -7.33 18.60 -29.89
N THR A 34 -7.97 18.55 -31.05
CA THR A 34 -9.02 17.59 -31.40
C THR A 34 -8.45 16.31 -32.03
N ASP A 35 -9.32 15.36 -32.34
CA ASP A 35 -8.96 14.10 -32.98
C ASP A 35 -8.50 14.25 -34.43
N ALA A 36 -8.71 15.42 -35.06
CA ALA A 36 -8.23 15.73 -36.41
C ALA A 36 -6.70 15.95 -36.47
N CYS A 37 -6.02 16.04 -35.31
CA CYS A 37 -4.59 16.27 -35.25
C CYS A 37 -3.79 15.11 -35.87
N THR A 38 -2.97 15.43 -36.87
CA THR A 38 -2.07 14.50 -37.57
C THR A 38 -0.66 14.46 -36.99
N ALA A 39 -0.42 15.19 -35.89
CA ALA A 39 0.88 15.32 -35.24
C ALA A 39 2.03 15.78 -36.16
N CYS A 40 1.76 16.67 -37.12
CA CYS A 40 2.77 17.16 -38.07
C CYS A 40 3.81 18.15 -37.49
N GLY A 41 3.51 18.80 -36.36
CA GLY A 41 4.45 19.68 -35.64
C GLY A 41 4.52 21.14 -36.09
N GLU A 42 3.77 21.56 -37.11
CA GLU A 42 3.76 22.95 -37.59
C GLU A 42 3.29 23.95 -36.51
N CYS A 43 2.34 23.53 -35.67
CA CYS A 43 1.83 24.36 -34.58
C CYS A 43 2.89 24.64 -33.48
N VAL A 44 3.85 23.73 -33.28
CA VAL A 44 4.97 23.92 -32.35
C VAL A 44 5.91 24.98 -32.89
N LYS A 45 6.25 24.93 -34.18
CA LYS A 45 7.14 25.90 -34.83
C LYS A 45 6.60 27.33 -34.73
N ALA A 46 5.28 27.48 -34.84
CA ALA A 46 4.60 28.76 -34.76
C ALA A 46 4.42 29.31 -33.33
N CYS A 47 4.54 28.48 -32.30
CA CYS A 47 4.22 28.88 -30.93
C CYS A 47 5.32 29.77 -30.32
N PRO A 48 4.99 31.01 -29.90
CA PRO A 48 5.99 31.93 -29.32
C PRO A 48 6.25 31.67 -27.83
N ALA A 49 5.37 30.94 -27.15
CA ALA A 49 5.47 30.69 -25.72
C ALA A 49 6.31 29.44 -25.43
N GLU A 50 7.20 29.55 -24.45
CA GLU A 50 8.05 28.46 -23.98
C GLU A 50 7.69 28.07 -22.55
N ARG A 51 7.91 26.79 -22.23
CA ARG A 51 7.71 26.24 -20.90
C ARG A 51 8.80 25.22 -20.56
N PRO A 52 9.08 24.98 -19.27
CA PRO A 52 9.94 23.89 -18.85
C PRO A 52 9.41 22.54 -19.36
N ASN A 53 10.31 21.65 -19.79
CA ASN A 53 9.92 20.32 -20.24
C ASN A 53 9.86 19.33 -19.06
N GLU A 54 8.67 19.09 -18.52
CA GLU A 54 8.47 18.16 -17.40
C GLU A 54 8.95 16.74 -17.69
N PHE A 55 8.80 16.26 -18.94
CA PHE A 55 9.27 14.93 -19.35
C PHE A 55 10.79 14.77 -19.24
N ASN A 56 11.52 15.89 -19.36
CA ASN A 56 12.96 15.97 -19.18
C ASN A 56 13.35 16.63 -17.84
N TYR A 57 12.43 16.67 -16.87
CA TYR A 57 12.66 17.25 -15.55
C TYR A 57 13.17 18.71 -15.59
N GLY A 58 12.73 19.48 -16.58
CA GLY A 58 13.09 20.89 -16.74
C GLY A 58 14.50 21.16 -17.26
N MET A 59 15.26 20.12 -17.69
CA MET A 59 16.61 20.29 -18.25
C MET A 59 16.62 21.01 -19.61
N ASP A 60 15.50 20.96 -20.34
CA ASP A 60 15.27 21.74 -21.54
C ASP A 60 13.88 22.40 -21.52
N LYS A 61 13.62 23.20 -22.55
CA LYS A 61 12.34 23.88 -22.75
C LYS A 61 11.60 23.30 -23.94
N THR A 62 10.27 23.31 -23.87
CA THR A 62 9.39 23.01 -25.00
C THR A 62 8.43 24.17 -25.21
N LYS A 63 7.66 24.17 -26.30
CA LYS A 63 6.65 25.20 -26.54
C LYS A 63 5.38 24.96 -25.71
N ALA A 64 4.52 25.95 -25.56
CA ALA A 64 3.25 25.80 -24.84
C ALA A 64 2.33 24.75 -25.50
N ILE A 65 2.36 24.64 -26.83
CA ILE A 65 1.82 23.48 -27.57
C ILE A 65 2.94 22.47 -27.82
N TYR A 66 2.75 21.22 -27.39
CA TYR A 66 3.81 20.22 -27.37
C TYR A 66 3.27 18.79 -27.50
N LEU A 67 4.16 17.88 -27.89
CA LEU A 67 3.91 16.44 -27.83
C LEU A 67 4.52 15.94 -26.50
N PRO A 68 3.77 15.24 -25.62
CA PRO A 68 4.28 14.84 -24.31
C PRO A 68 5.56 14.00 -24.38
N HIS A 69 5.64 13.08 -25.32
CA HIS A 69 6.84 12.32 -25.69
C HIS A 69 6.64 11.69 -27.09
N GLU A 70 7.72 11.24 -27.72
CA GLU A 70 7.69 10.72 -29.11
C GLU A 70 6.80 9.47 -29.28
N MET A 71 6.61 8.71 -28.22
CA MET A 71 5.75 7.52 -28.18
C MET A 71 4.39 7.79 -27.51
N ALA A 72 3.96 9.04 -27.43
CA ALA A 72 2.71 9.42 -26.76
C ALA A 72 1.52 8.67 -27.37
N PHE A 73 0.64 8.15 -26.51
CA PHE A 73 -0.60 7.54 -26.92
C PHE A 73 -1.79 8.30 -26.30
N PRO A 74 -2.75 8.78 -27.11
CA PRO A 74 -2.68 8.90 -28.57
C PRO A 74 -1.56 9.88 -28.99
N MET A 75 -1.01 9.68 -30.20
CA MET A 75 0.05 10.56 -30.74
C MET A 75 -0.56 11.89 -31.16
N LYS A 76 -0.76 12.79 -30.19
CA LYS A 76 -1.42 14.09 -30.36
C LYS A 76 -0.74 15.15 -29.51
N TYR A 77 -0.70 16.36 -30.08
CA TYR A 77 -0.29 17.55 -29.35
C TYR A 77 -1.27 17.90 -28.23
N VAL A 78 -0.77 18.63 -27.24
CA VAL A 78 -1.54 19.21 -26.14
C VAL A 78 -1.04 20.62 -25.89
N ILE A 79 -1.94 21.53 -25.50
CA ILE A 79 -1.59 22.88 -25.08
C ILE A 79 -1.60 22.95 -23.56
N ASP A 80 -0.48 23.38 -22.98
CA ASP A 80 -0.41 23.74 -21.58
C ASP A 80 -1.03 25.11 -21.36
N ALA A 81 -2.20 25.15 -20.71
CA ALA A 81 -2.93 26.37 -20.46
C ALA A 81 -2.16 27.37 -19.58
N ALA A 82 -1.29 26.90 -18.68
CA ALA A 82 -0.57 27.77 -17.74
C ALA A 82 0.47 28.66 -18.43
N TYR A 83 1.02 28.20 -19.57
CA TYR A 83 2.02 28.93 -20.35
C TYR A 83 1.47 29.48 -21.68
N CYS A 84 0.24 29.10 -22.04
CA CYS A 84 -0.39 29.54 -23.28
C CYS A 84 -0.85 31.00 -23.18
N LYS A 85 -0.40 31.83 -24.11
CA LYS A 85 -0.79 33.25 -24.22
C LYS A 85 -2.14 33.47 -24.92
N LYS A 86 -3.05 32.50 -24.84
CA LYS A 86 -4.36 32.60 -25.52
C LYS A 86 -5.20 33.77 -24.96
N ASP A 87 -5.06 34.06 -23.67
CA ASP A 87 -5.76 35.15 -23.00
C ASP A 87 -5.19 36.53 -23.38
N GLU A 88 -3.97 36.57 -23.92
CA GLU A 88 -3.37 37.74 -24.58
C GLU A 88 -3.78 37.85 -26.08
N GLY A 89 -4.64 36.95 -26.57
CA GLY A 89 -5.13 36.93 -27.95
C GLY A 89 -4.26 36.15 -28.94
N CYS A 90 -3.26 35.38 -28.50
CA CYS A 90 -2.37 34.63 -29.38
C CYS A 90 -3.10 33.48 -30.12
N LYS A 91 -3.06 33.51 -31.47
CA LYS A 91 -3.64 32.47 -32.36
C LYS A 91 -2.64 31.78 -33.28
N ALA A 92 -1.34 32.00 -33.10
CA ALA A 92 -0.30 31.52 -34.01
C ALA A 92 -0.36 30.01 -34.29
N CYS A 93 -0.63 29.19 -33.27
CA CYS A 93 -0.76 27.74 -33.47
C CYS A 93 -2.00 27.35 -34.29
N VAL A 94 -3.12 28.07 -34.11
CA VAL A 94 -4.38 27.86 -34.85
C VAL A 94 -4.17 28.19 -36.33
N GLU A 95 -3.58 29.35 -36.63
CA GLU A 95 -3.29 29.80 -38.00
C GLU A 95 -2.31 28.86 -38.74
N ALA A 96 -1.38 28.25 -38.01
CA ALA A 96 -0.44 27.27 -38.57
C ALA A 96 -1.07 25.88 -38.82
N CYS A 97 -2.24 25.59 -38.26
CA CYS A 97 -2.86 24.27 -38.35
C CYS A 97 -3.72 24.12 -39.61
N LYS A 98 -3.22 23.41 -40.63
CA LYS A 98 -3.94 23.14 -41.89
C LYS A 98 -5.14 22.20 -41.76
N TYR A 99 -5.37 21.60 -40.60
CA TYR A 99 -6.38 20.57 -40.35
C TYR A 99 -7.46 21.05 -39.36
N ASP A 100 -7.45 22.33 -38.98
CA ASP A 100 -8.38 22.92 -38.02
C ASP A 100 -8.50 22.11 -36.71
N ALA A 101 -7.37 21.53 -36.27
CA ALA A 101 -7.34 20.60 -35.16
C ALA A 101 -7.16 21.27 -33.79
N ILE A 102 -7.04 22.60 -33.72
CA ILE A 102 -6.80 23.34 -32.48
C ILE A 102 -8.06 24.08 -32.07
N ASP A 103 -8.54 23.80 -30.86
CA ASP A 103 -9.71 24.41 -30.27
C ASP A 103 -9.35 25.00 -28.89
N LEU A 104 -9.09 26.30 -28.86
CA LEU A 104 -8.71 27.02 -27.63
C LEU A 104 -9.89 27.22 -26.66
N ALA A 105 -11.13 27.04 -27.14
CA ALA A 105 -12.36 27.15 -26.36
C ALA A 105 -12.80 25.80 -25.77
N MET A 106 -12.07 24.71 -26.07
CA MET A 106 -12.35 23.36 -25.56
C MET A 106 -12.53 23.36 -24.04
N GLN A 107 -13.69 22.88 -23.59
CA GLN A 107 -14.03 22.76 -22.18
C GLN A 107 -13.71 21.35 -21.64
N PRO A 108 -13.44 21.23 -20.33
CA PRO A 108 -13.37 19.91 -19.69
C PRO A 108 -14.68 19.15 -19.88
N LYS A 109 -14.57 17.83 -20.01
CA LYS A 109 -15.72 16.93 -20.18
C LYS A 109 -15.74 15.92 -19.05
N THR A 110 -16.88 15.79 -18.39
CA THR A 110 -17.10 14.74 -17.39
C THR A 110 -17.80 13.56 -18.04
N LEU A 111 -17.28 12.36 -17.81
CA LEU A 111 -17.85 11.11 -18.30
C LEU A 111 -18.13 10.18 -17.11
N ASN A 112 -19.28 9.54 -17.13
CA ASN A 112 -19.69 8.58 -16.11
C ASN A 112 -19.63 7.15 -16.67
N PHE A 113 -19.02 6.25 -15.92
CA PHE A 113 -18.87 4.85 -16.30
C PHE A 113 -19.35 3.92 -15.21
N LYS A 114 -19.80 2.74 -15.62
CA LYS A 114 -19.99 1.62 -14.71
C LYS A 114 -18.77 0.72 -14.72
N ALA A 115 -18.32 0.30 -13.55
CA ALA A 115 -17.19 -0.62 -13.40
C ALA A 115 -17.53 -1.72 -12.39
N GLY A 116 -17.07 -2.95 -12.66
CA GLY A 116 -17.24 -4.07 -11.72
C GLY A 116 -16.18 -4.07 -10.61
N ALA A 117 -14.97 -3.62 -10.92
CA ALA A 117 -13.85 -3.52 -9.99
C ALA A 117 -12.92 -2.39 -10.44
N ILE A 118 -12.09 -1.91 -9.53
CA ILE A 118 -11.15 -0.81 -9.78
C ILE A 118 -9.74 -1.30 -9.46
N VAL A 119 -8.79 -1.01 -10.34
CA VAL A 119 -7.35 -1.26 -10.10
C VAL A 119 -6.63 0.09 -10.09
N VAL A 120 -5.97 0.39 -8.98
CA VAL A 120 -5.19 1.61 -8.77
C VAL A 120 -3.73 1.31 -9.08
N ALA A 121 -3.25 1.85 -10.19
CA ALA A 121 -1.89 1.68 -10.70
C ALA A 121 -1.23 3.04 -10.98
N THR A 122 -1.42 3.99 -10.07
CA THR A 122 -0.99 5.39 -10.17
C THR A 122 0.53 5.60 -9.99
N GLY A 123 1.27 4.52 -9.75
CA GLY A 123 2.73 4.51 -9.75
C GLY A 123 3.35 5.26 -8.57
N TRP A 124 4.41 6.03 -8.87
CA TRP A 124 5.27 6.68 -7.89
C TRP A 124 5.79 8.03 -8.43
N LYS A 125 6.38 8.82 -7.54
CA LYS A 125 7.07 10.08 -7.83
C LYS A 125 8.51 10.04 -7.31
N PRO A 126 9.50 10.56 -8.05
CA PRO A 126 10.87 10.68 -7.53
C PRO A 126 10.94 11.52 -6.27
N TYR A 127 11.78 11.10 -5.32
CA TYR A 127 12.06 11.89 -4.13
C TYR A 127 12.67 13.24 -4.50
N ASP A 128 12.18 14.30 -3.85
CA ASP A 128 12.63 15.67 -4.08
C ASP A 128 14.07 15.88 -3.60
N ALA A 129 15.00 15.93 -4.56
CA ALA A 129 16.42 16.10 -4.31
C ALA A 129 16.78 17.46 -3.69
N ASN A 130 15.92 18.49 -3.80
CA ASN A 130 16.18 19.80 -3.17
C ASN A 130 16.22 19.71 -1.64
N LYS A 131 15.62 18.66 -1.06
CA LYS A 131 15.66 18.39 0.39
C LYS A 131 17.02 17.85 0.85
N LEU A 132 17.86 17.38 -0.08
CA LEU A 132 19.20 16.83 0.18
C LEU A 132 20.25 17.94 0.12
N THR A 133 20.11 18.95 1.00
CA THR A 133 20.90 20.18 0.95
C THR A 133 22.41 19.95 1.04
N ASN A 134 22.83 18.90 1.75
CA ASN A 134 24.24 18.49 1.86
C ASN A 134 24.80 17.87 0.57
N LEU A 135 23.95 17.42 -0.35
CA LEU A 135 24.37 16.78 -1.60
C LEU A 135 24.36 17.73 -2.80
N GLY A 136 24.02 19.00 -2.60
CA GLY A 136 24.30 20.07 -3.56
C GLY A 136 23.40 20.11 -4.81
N PHE A 137 22.28 19.37 -4.83
CA PHE A 137 21.28 19.48 -5.89
C PHE A 137 20.68 20.89 -5.96
N GLY A 138 20.51 21.44 -7.16
CA GLY A 138 20.02 22.80 -7.39
C GLY A 138 21.08 23.90 -7.14
N LYS A 139 22.09 23.64 -6.29
CA LYS A 139 23.25 24.52 -6.11
C LYS A 139 24.29 24.33 -7.22
N TYR A 140 24.60 23.08 -7.53
CA TYR A 140 25.59 22.70 -8.54
C TYR A 140 24.88 22.14 -9.78
N PRO A 141 25.08 22.72 -10.98
CA PRO A 141 24.41 22.22 -12.19
C PRO A 141 24.76 20.78 -12.55
N ASP A 142 25.97 20.33 -12.20
CA ASP A 142 26.48 18.98 -12.49
C ASP A 142 26.09 17.94 -11.43
N VAL A 143 25.26 18.32 -10.45
CA VAL A 143 24.57 17.38 -9.54
C VAL A 143 23.16 17.15 -10.06
N ILE A 144 22.89 15.96 -10.59
CA ILE A 144 21.58 15.58 -11.11
C ILE A 144 21.02 14.35 -10.41
N THR A 145 19.76 14.02 -10.66
CA THR A 145 19.15 12.77 -10.16
C THR A 145 19.32 11.62 -11.15
N ASN A 146 19.17 10.38 -10.69
CA ASN A 146 19.14 9.19 -11.52
C ASN A 146 18.06 9.24 -12.62
N VAL A 147 16.89 9.83 -12.37
CA VAL A 147 15.85 9.97 -13.41
C VAL A 147 16.20 11.02 -14.46
N MET A 148 16.87 12.11 -14.07
CA MET A 148 17.43 13.08 -15.02
C MET A 148 18.53 12.43 -15.88
N PHE A 149 19.37 11.59 -15.27
CA PHE A 149 20.42 10.86 -15.99
C PHE A 149 19.85 9.93 -17.07
N GLU A 150 18.74 9.22 -16.79
CA GLU A 150 18.02 8.44 -17.81
C GLU A 150 17.55 9.31 -18.98
N ARG A 151 17.14 10.55 -18.71
CA ARG A 151 16.74 11.48 -19.78
C ARG A 151 17.96 11.90 -20.60
N LEU A 152 19.12 12.17 -20.00
CA LEU A 152 20.36 12.45 -20.77
C LEU A 152 20.78 11.26 -21.65
N ALA A 153 20.71 10.05 -21.11
CA ALA A 153 21.06 8.82 -21.83
C ALA A 153 20.05 8.44 -22.92
N SER A 154 18.83 8.99 -22.87
CA SER A 154 17.78 8.65 -23.85
C SER A 154 17.99 9.34 -25.20
N PRO A 155 17.81 8.63 -26.34
CA PRO A 155 17.86 9.23 -27.68
C PRO A 155 16.85 10.37 -27.90
N ASN A 156 15.71 10.32 -27.20
CA ASN A 156 14.68 11.38 -27.21
C ASN A 156 14.79 12.34 -26.02
N GLY A 157 15.94 12.32 -25.35
CA GLY A 157 16.30 13.22 -24.26
C GLY A 157 16.77 14.59 -24.74
N PRO A 158 17.06 15.50 -23.80
CA PRO A 158 17.49 16.85 -24.13
C PRO A 158 18.85 16.87 -24.85
N THR A 159 19.69 15.86 -24.62
CA THR A 159 21.03 15.71 -25.22
C THR A 159 21.11 14.59 -26.27
N ARG A 160 19.96 14.02 -26.67
CA ARG A 160 19.83 12.95 -27.68
C ARG A 160 20.74 11.75 -27.42
N GLY A 161 20.81 11.32 -26.17
CA GLY A 161 21.58 10.15 -25.74
C GLY A 161 23.05 10.44 -25.42
N LYS A 162 23.52 11.69 -25.57
CA LYS A 162 24.87 12.07 -25.17
C LYS A 162 24.91 12.42 -23.69
N ILE A 163 25.71 11.69 -22.93
CA ILE A 163 25.92 11.97 -21.51
C ILE A 163 26.99 13.06 -21.41
N ILE A 164 26.59 14.28 -21.08
CA ILE A 164 27.45 15.47 -20.98
C ILE A 164 27.13 16.25 -19.70
N ARG A 165 28.08 17.07 -19.26
CA ARG A 165 27.91 17.93 -18.07
C ARG A 165 26.84 18.99 -18.32
N PRO A 166 25.81 19.12 -17.46
CA PRO A 166 24.81 20.17 -17.58
C PRO A 166 25.38 21.60 -17.51
N SER A 167 26.47 21.83 -16.78
CA SER A 167 27.05 23.17 -16.61
C SER A 167 27.64 23.76 -17.89
N ASP A 168 28.40 22.96 -18.64
CA ASP A 168 29.20 23.44 -19.77
C ASP A 168 29.14 22.57 -21.03
N GLY A 169 28.36 21.49 -21.02
CA GLY A 169 28.13 20.60 -22.15
C GLY A 169 29.34 19.75 -22.55
N LYS A 170 30.41 19.72 -21.75
CA LYS A 170 31.59 18.92 -22.05
C LYS A 170 31.41 17.43 -21.71
N PRO A 171 32.22 16.54 -22.31
CA PRO A 171 32.34 15.15 -21.89
C PRO A 171 32.67 14.99 -20.41
N ILE A 172 32.33 13.83 -19.84
CA ILE A 172 32.67 13.45 -18.47
C ILE A 172 33.92 12.55 -18.46
N GLU A 173 34.90 12.87 -17.61
CA GLU A 173 36.08 12.02 -17.37
C GLU A 173 35.91 11.22 -16.07
N SER A 174 35.10 11.74 -15.14
CA SER A 174 34.85 11.15 -13.83
C SER A 174 33.41 11.39 -13.37
N ILE A 175 32.76 10.37 -12.83
CA ILE A 175 31.37 10.44 -12.37
C ILE A 175 31.15 9.67 -11.06
N ALA A 176 30.30 10.21 -10.19
CA ALA A 176 29.90 9.58 -8.95
C ALA A 176 28.40 9.28 -8.90
N PHE A 177 28.04 8.04 -8.55
CA PHE A 177 26.67 7.64 -8.21
C PHE A 177 26.54 7.55 -6.68
N VAL A 178 25.69 8.40 -6.10
CA VAL A 178 25.42 8.44 -4.66
C VAL A 178 24.20 7.58 -4.37
N GLN A 179 24.41 6.36 -3.84
CA GLN A 179 23.31 5.49 -3.46
C GLN A 179 22.56 6.04 -2.25
N CYS A 180 21.31 5.61 -2.12
CA CYS A 180 20.47 5.95 -0.97
C CYS A 180 20.31 7.46 -0.76
N ALA A 181 20.34 8.25 -1.84
CA ALA A 181 20.14 9.70 -1.76
C ALA A 181 18.69 10.00 -1.34
N GLY A 182 18.47 10.24 -0.04
CA GLY A 182 17.16 10.41 0.56
C GLY A 182 16.38 9.12 0.85
N SER A 183 16.97 7.94 0.64
CA SER A 183 16.40 6.64 1.04
C SER A 183 17.22 5.99 2.14
N ARG A 184 16.61 5.14 2.96
CA ARG A 184 17.23 4.58 4.18
C ARG A 184 17.83 5.70 5.05
N ASP A 185 17.05 6.75 5.22
CA ASP A 185 17.40 7.95 5.96
C ASP A 185 16.22 8.38 6.82
N GLU A 186 16.41 8.40 8.13
CA GLU A 186 15.37 8.75 9.12
C GLU A 186 14.88 10.19 8.96
N ASN A 187 15.70 11.09 8.40
CA ASN A 187 15.29 12.49 8.14
C ASN A 187 14.51 12.62 6.82
N HIS A 188 14.47 11.57 6.01
CA HIS A 188 13.88 11.57 4.68
C HIS A 188 12.99 10.33 4.48
N LEU A 189 13.33 9.42 3.55
CA LEU A 189 12.61 8.16 3.40
C LEU A 189 13.29 7.06 4.24
N PRO A 190 12.66 6.54 5.30
CA PRO A 190 13.28 5.54 6.18
C PRO A 190 13.37 4.13 5.54
N TYR A 191 12.84 3.96 4.33
CA TYR A 191 12.80 2.69 3.61
C TYR A 191 13.76 2.64 2.41
N CYS A 192 13.98 1.41 1.91
CA CYS A 192 14.74 1.18 0.68
C CYS A 192 13.83 1.32 -0.55
N SER A 193 14.31 2.01 -1.58
CA SER A 193 13.56 2.22 -2.82
C SER A 193 13.75 1.10 -3.88
N ALA A 194 14.28 -0.06 -3.47
CA ALA A 194 14.49 -1.31 -4.24
C ALA A 194 15.37 -1.23 -5.50
N VAL A 195 15.19 -0.23 -6.37
CA VAL A 195 15.74 -0.19 -7.72
C VAL A 195 17.03 0.64 -7.85
N CYS A 196 17.35 1.50 -6.88
CA CYS A 196 18.42 2.50 -6.99
C CYS A 196 19.80 1.90 -7.30
N CYS A 197 20.15 0.79 -6.64
CA CYS A 197 21.43 0.10 -6.87
C CYS A 197 21.53 -0.43 -8.30
N LEU A 198 20.49 -1.12 -8.77
CA LEU A 198 20.40 -1.65 -10.13
C LEU A 198 20.40 -0.55 -11.19
N ALA A 199 19.64 0.51 -10.97
CA ALA A 199 19.61 1.66 -11.86
C ALA A 199 21.00 2.27 -12.01
N SER A 200 21.76 2.42 -10.91
CA SER A 200 23.10 3.00 -10.96
C SER A 200 24.12 2.08 -11.64
N LEU A 201 24.04 0.77 -11.41
CA LEU A 201 24.86 -0.21 -12.13
C LEU A 201 24.58 -0.16 -13.64
N LYS A 202 23.31 -0.07 -14.04
CA LYS A 202 22.91 0.12 -15.44
C LYS A 202 23.44 1.44 -16.00
N GLN A 203 23.30 2.53 -15.26
CA GLN A 203 23.79 3.85 -15.70
C GLN A 203 25.31 3.88 -15.84
N ALA A 204 26.05 3.16 -14.99
CA ALA A 204 27.49 2.98 -15.14
C ALA A 204 27.86 2.33 -16.49
N THR A 205 27.08 1.35 -16.97
CA THR A 205 27.32 0.75 -18.30
C THR A 205 27.17 1.77 -19.43
N TYR A 206 26.19 2.69 -19.34
CA TYR A 206 26.02 3.74 -20.34
C TYR A 206 27.23 4.68 -20.41
N VAL A 207 27.80 5.01 -19.24
CA VAL A 207 29.02 5.82 -19.16
C VAL A 207 30.19 5.05 -19.75
N ARG A 208 30.38 3.78 -19.39
CA ARG A 208 31.49 2.97 -19.90
C ARG A 208 31.43 2.78 -21.41
N GLU A 209 30.24 2.63 -21.99
CA GLU A 209 30.03 2.52 -23.43
C GLU A 209 30.43 3.79 -24.19
N GLN A 210 30.11 4.98 -23.67
CA GLN A 210 30.45 6.26 -24.32
C GLN A 210 31.87 6.75 -23.99
N TYR A 211 32.34 6.47 -22.77
CA TYR A 211 33.61 6.92 -22.21
C TYR A 211 34.38 5.74 -21.59
N PRO A 212 35.09 4.93 -22.41
CA PRO A 212 35.74 3.70 -21.95
C PRO A 212 36.80 3.89 -20.86
N ASN A 213 37.36 5.10 -20.73
CA ASN A 213 38.38 5.43 -19.74
C ASN A 213 37.85 6.26 -18.57
N ALA A 214 36.55 6.57 -18.53
CA ALA A 214 36.00 7.37 -17.44
C ALA A 214 36.13 6.63 -16.09
N GLU A 215 36.42 7.40 -15.04
CA GLU A 215 36.42 6.90 -13.67
C GLU A 215 35.00 6.93 -13.13
N ILE A 216 34.46 5.73 -12.84
CA ILE A 216 33.08 5.59 -12.37
C ILE A 216 33.12 5.17 -10.90
N TYR A 217 32.57 6.00 -10.03
CA TYR A 217 32.50 5.77 -8.60
C TYR A 217 31.06 5.49 -8.17
N ILE A 218 30.82 4.46 -7.36
CA ILE A 218 29.53 4.21 -6.71
C ILE A 218 29.72 4.19 -5.21
N PHE A 219 29.07 5.13 -4.52
CA PHE A 219 29.11 5.25 -3.06
C PHE A 219 27.89 4.57 -2.46
N TYR A 220 28.10 3.57 -1.60
CA TYR A 220 27.02 2.69 -1.14
C TYR A 220 27.13 2.31 0.34
N ILE A 221 26.00 1.89 0.94
CA ILE A 221 25.97 1.24 2.26
C ILE A 221 26.00 -0.28 2.05
N ASP A 222 25.03 -0.78 1.27
CA ASP A 222 24.91 -2.16 0.81
C ASP A 222 24.53 -2.13 -0.68
N VAL A 223 25.10 -3.03 -1.48
CA VAL A 223 24.65 -3.28 -2.85
C VAL A 223 23.49 -4.26 -2.79
N ARG A 224 22.30 -3.86 -3.27
CA ARG A 224 21.10 -4.69 -3.25
C ARG A 224 20.74 -5.16 -4.66
N THR A 225 21.24 -6.35 -5.02
CA THR A 225 21.01 -7.02 -6.30
C THR A 225 20.48 -8.44 -6.06
N PRO A 226 19.21 -8.58 -5.61
CA PRO A 226 18.67 -9.88 -5.22
C PRO A 226 18.51 -10.83 -6.41
N SER A 227 18.59 -12.14 -6.14
CA SER A 227 18.39 -13.18 -7.15
C SER A 227 19.38 -13.06 -8.34
N LEU A 228 18.92 -13.31 -9.56
CA LEU A 228 19.71 -13.28 -10.80
C LEU A 228 20.37 -11.93 -11.10
N TYR A 229 19.96 -10.87 -10.41
CA TYR A 229 20.57 -9.55 -10.54
C TYR A 229 22.03 -9.48 -10.05
N GLU A 230 22.45 -10.45 -9.24
CA GLU A 230 23.84 -10.59 -8.81
C GLU A 230 24.79 -10.82 -9.99
N ASP A 231 24.36 -11.53 -11.04
CA ASP A 231 25.19 -11.75 -12.23
C ASP A 231 25.43 -10.44 -12.99
N PHE A 232 24.42 -9.55 -13.02
CA PHE A 232 24.57 -8.21 -13.59
C PHE A 232 25.55 -7.36 -12.78
N TYR A 233 25.46 -7.41 -11.46
CA TYR A 233 26.44 -6.75 -10.58
C TYR A 233 27.85 -7.23 -10.88
N ARG A 234 28.09 -8.55 -10.91
CA ARG A 234 29.43 -9.13 -11.19
C ARG A 234 29.97 -8.70 -12.55
N ARG A 235 29.12 -8.68 -13.58
CA ARG A 235 29.50 -8.17 -14.91
C ARG A 235 29.98 -6.72 -14.82
N VAL A 236 29.19 -5.82 -14.24
CA VAL A 236 29.56 -4.40 -14.14
C VAL A 236 30.84 -4.21 -13.33
N MET A 237 31.05 -5.02 -12.29
CA MET A 237 32.31 -5.00 -11.52
C MET A 237 33.53 -5.40 -12.34
N SER A 238 33.39 -6.32 -13.31
CA SER A 238 34.48 -6.68 -14.23
C SER A 238 34.86 -5.56 -15.20
N GLU A 239 34.03 -4.53 -15.34
CA GLU A 239 34.23 -3.36 -16.21
C GLU A 239 34.96 -2.20 -15.49
N GLY A 240 35.56 -2.45 -14.31
CA GLY A 240 36.44 -1.50 -13.62
C GLY A 240 35.73 -0.32 -12.94
N VAL A 241 34.55 -0.56 -12.36
CA VAL A 241 33.83 0.43 -11.54
C VAL A 241 34.37 0.44 -10.11
N TYR A 242 34.59 1.63 -9.54
CA TYR A 242 35.06 1.79 -8.17
C TYR A 242 33.87 1.80 -7.19
N LEU A 243 33.82 0.82 -6.30
CA LEU A 243 32.86 0.79 -5.19
C LEU A 243 33.49 1.35 -3.93
N ILE A 244 32.85 2.36 -3.32
CA ILE A 244 33.27 2.93 -2.04
C ILE A 244 32.15 2.72 -1.03
N ARG A 245 32.43 1.92 0.01
CA ARG A 245 31.44 1.62 1.04
C ARG A 245 31.42 2.75 2.08
N GLY A 246 30.50 3.69 1.89
CA GLY A 246 30.26 4.81 2.77
C GLY A 246 29.12 5.68 2.29
N LYS A 247 28.35 6.24 3.23
CA LYS A 247 27.33 7.25 2.94
C LYS A 247 28.02 8.60 2.73
N VAL A 248 27.79 9.22 1.57
CA VAL A 248 28.37 10.54 1.26
C VAL A 248 27.84 11.56 2.26
N ALA A 249 28.74 12.23 2.97
CA ALA A 249 28.39 13.23 3.96
C ALA A 249 28.04 14.57 3.30
N GLU A 250 28.82 14.96 2.28
CA GLU A 250 28.68 16.25 1.61
C GLU A 250 29.24 16.20 0.18
N VAL A 251 28.61 16.96 -0.72
CA VAL A 251 29.16 17.35 -2.02
C VAL A 251 29.54 18.83 -1.96
N THR A 252 30.78 19.17 -2.30
CA THR A 252 31.33 20.53 -2.25
C THR A 252 32.23 20.82 -3.44
N ASP A 253 32.39 22.09 -3.81
CA ASP A 253 33.32 22.59 -4.82
C ASP A 253 34.58 23.22 -4.20
N ILE A 254 34.72 23.17 -2.87
CA ILE A 254 35.88 23.72 -2.16
C ILE A 254 37.07 22.77 -2.30
N ALA A 255 37.99 23.10 -3.19
CA ALA A 255 39.25 22.38 -3.41
C ALA A 255 40.27 22.59 -2.27
N LYS A 256 40.99 21.52 -1.92
CA LYS A 256 42.09 21.48 -0.93
C LYS A 256 43.40 20.97 -1.54
N SER A 257 43.38 20.51 -2.78
CA SER A 257 44.55 20.10 -3.55
C SER A 257 44.39 20.53 -5.01
N PRO A 258 45.48 20.62 -5.78
CA PRO A 258 45.41 20.95 -7.21
C PRO A 258 44.54 19.99 -8.02
N GLU A 259 44.43 18.71 -7.61
CA GLU A 259 43.61 17.69 -8.27
C GLU A 259 42.10 17.89 -8.09
N GLU A 260 41.69 18.69 -7.09
CA GLU A 260 40.30 19.00 -6.77
C GLU A 260 39.80 20.28 -7.47
N GLU A 261 40.69 21.09 -8.06
CA GLU A 261 40.33 22.35 -8.68
C GLU A 261 39.36 22.16 -9.86
N GLY A 262 38.21 22.86 -9.80
CA GLY A 262 37.19 22.80 -10.86
C GLY A 262 36.34 21.53 -10.89
N LYS A 263 36.45 20.65 -9.88
CA LYS A 263 35.65 19.42 -9.75
C LYS A 263 34.66 19.50 -8.58
N LEU A 264 33.68 18.60 -8.58
CA LEU A 264 32.82 18.33 -7.43
C LEU A 264 33.49 17.30 -6.53
N ILE A 265 33.62 17.60 -5.24
CA ILE A 265 34.28 16.74 -4.26
C ILE A 265 33.24 16.06 -3.38
N LEU A 266 33.22 14.73 -3.39
CA LEU A 266 32.44 13.92 -2.47
C LEU A 266 33.27 13.62 -1.22
N ARG A 267 32.80 14.08 -0.05
CA ARG A 267 33.38 13.71 1.24
C ARG A 267 32.64 12.50 1.79
N VAL A 268 33.36 11.40 2.01
CA VAL A 268 32.80 10.13 2.48
C VAL A 268 33.74 9.47 3.48
N GLU A 269 33.20 8.79 4.48
CA GLU A 269 33.96 7.83 5.27
C GLU A 269 33.98 6.49 4.54
N ASP A 270 35.16 6.06 4.09
CA ASP A 270 35.36 4.73 3.52
C ASP A 270 35.45 3.73 4.67
N THR A 271 34.33 3.07 4.95
CA THR A 271 34.18 2.18 6.11
C THR A 271 35.05 0.93 6.02
N LEU A 272 35.50 0.54 4.82
CA LEU A 272 36.41 -0.60 4.64
C LEU A 272 37.86 -0.20 4.91
N LEU A 273 38.22 1.06 4.69
CA LEU A 273 39.56 1.59 4.96
C LEU A 273 39.66 2.33 6.30
N GLY A 274 38.53 2.60 6.97
CA GLY A 274 38.49 3.31 8.26
C GLY A 274 38.96 4.77 8.18
N ARG A 275 38.78 5.45 7.03
CA ARG A 275 39.26 6.82 6.84
C ARG A 275 38.32 7.66 5.99
N VAL A 276 38.32 8.97 6.24
CA VAL A 276 37.60 9.95 5.41
C VAL A 276 38.37 10.15 4.11
N ARG A 277 37.67 10.07 2.99
CA ARG A 277 38.17 10.32 1.63
C ARG A 277 37.46 11.51 1.01
N ARG A 278 38.18 12.18 0.11
CA ARG A 278 37.69 13.23 -0.76
C ARG A 278 37.88 12.76 -2.18
N ILE A 279 36.79 12.58 -2.91
CA ILE A 279 36.82 12.04 -4.28
C ILE A 279 36.36 13.14 -5.23
N PRO A 280 37.26 13.73 -6.03
CA PRO A 280 36.90 14.73 -7.02
C PRO A 280 36.32 14.06 -8.28
N VAL A 281 35.18 14.54 -8.76
CA VAL A 281 34.52 14.07 -9.99
C VAL A 281 33.96 15.24 -10.79
N ASP A 282 33.68 15.02 -12.08
CA ASP A 282 33.09 16.04 -12.93
C ASP A 282 31.57 16.11 -12.81
N MET A 283 30.93 15.03 -12.39
CA MET A 283 29.47 14.91 -12.34
C MET A 283 29.02 13.99 -11.19
N VAL A 284 27.91 14.34 -10.55
CA VAL A 284 27.30 13.56 -9.48
C VAL A 284 25.86 13.20 -9.84
N VAL A 285 25.53 11.92 -9.69
CA VAL A 285 24.18 11.38 -9.88
C VAL A 285 23.65 10.91 -8.53
N LEU A 286 22.61 11.58 -8.05
CA LEU A 286 21.88 11.21 -6.84
C LEU A 286 20.88 10.12 -7.17
N ALA A 287 21.07 8.92 -6.64
CA ALA A 287 20.11 7.82 -6.80
C ALA A 287 18.94 8.02 -5.83
N THR A 288 18.01 8.90 -6.21
CA THR A 288 16.88 9.28 -5.36
C THR A 288 15.82 8.19 -5.29
N GLY A 289 15.07 8.20 -4.19
CA GLY A 289 14.08 7.19 -3.86
C GLY A 289 12.75 7.32 -4.59
N MET A 290 11.88 6.31 -4.40
CA MET A 290 10.50 6.30 -4.91
C MET A 290 9.52 6.68 -3.81
N GLN A 291 8.67 7.68 -4.06
CA GLN A 291 7.54 8.05 -3.20
C GLN A 291 6.22 7.54 -3.79
N PRO A 292 5.28 7.03 -2.97
CA PRO A 292 4.01 6.54 -3.47
C PRO A 292 3.11 7.65 -4.04
N ASN A 293 2.20 7.25 -4.92
CA ASN A 293 1.17 8.12 -5.48
C ASN A 293 -0.25 7.55 -5.22
N ALA A 294 -0.59 7.29 -3.95
CA ALA A 294 -1.77 6.52 -3.56
C ALA A 294 -3.07 7.34 -3.32
N THR A 295 -3.07 8.63 -3.66
CA THR A 295 -4.17 9.57 -3.37
C THR A 295 -5.01 9.90 -4.60
N GLY A 296 -6.24 10.38 -4.40
CA GLY A 296 -7.09 10.98 -5.44
C GLY A 296 -8.23 10.09 -5.91
N LEU A 297 -8.78 9.24 -5.02
CA LEU A 297 -9.90 8.36 -5.37
C LEU A 297 -11.27 8.92 -5.03
N SER A 298 -11.37 9.81 -4.03
CA SER A 298 -12.63 10.49 -3.66
C SER A 298 -13.82 9.52 -3.45
N LEU A 299 -13.61 8.47 -2.66
CA LEU A 299 -14.62 7.46 -2.32
C LEU A 299 -15.70 8.00 -1.39
N LYS A 300 -16.96 7.61 -1.61
CA LYS A 300 -18.08 7.92 -0.70
C LYS A 300 -18.28 6.84 0.37
N TYR A 301 -17.24 6.54 1.15
CA TYR A 301 -17.22 5.44 2.13
C TYR A 301 -17.13 5.98 3.55
N ARG A 302 -17.74 5.30 4.53
CA ARG A 302 -17.72 5.72 5.95
C ARG A 302 -16.30 5.77 6.52
N GLN A 303 -15.41 4.84 6.14
CA GLN A 303 -14.02 4.81 6.62
C GLN A 303 -13.07 5.73 5.82
N GLY A 304 -13.60 6.62 4.98
CA GLY A 304 -12.82 7.65 4.30
C GLY A 304 -12.73 7.52 2.77
N GLY A 305 -12.38 8.64 2.15
CA GLY A 305 -12.39 8.83 0.70
C GLY A 305 -11.19 8.28 -0.08
N GLU A 306 -10.17 7.79 0.61
CA GLU A 306 -8.93 7.35 -0.02
C GLU A 306 -8.64 5.87 0.22
N LEU A 307 -7.64 5.35 -0.48
CA LEU A 307 -7.02 4.08 -0.13
C LEU A 307 -6.33 4.19 1.22
N PRO A 308 -6.56 3.25 2.14
CA PRO A 308 -5.75 3.14 3.35
C PRO A 308 -4.27 2.96 2.99
N THR A 309 -3.43 3.75 3.63
CA THR A 309 -1.98 3.74 3.44
C THR A 309 -1.25 3.44 4.75
N ASN A 310 -0.02 2.95 4.64
CA ASN A 310 0.86 2.81 5.80
C ASN A 310 1.45 4.19 6.15
N GLU A 311 2.25 4.25 7.21
CA GLU A 311 2.94 5.46 7.65
C GLU A 311 3.81 6.12 6.55
N TYR A 312 4.21 5.37 5.53
CA TYR A 312 5.02 5.83 4.41
C TYR A 312 4.19 6.29 3.19
N GLY A 313 2.86 6.17 3.26
CA GLY A 313 1.94 6.56 2.19
C GLY A 313 1.70 5.51 1.10
N PHE A 314 2.21 4.28 1.26
CA PHE A 314 1.95 3.18 0.32
C PHE A 314 0.62 2.49 0.64
N ALA A 315 -0.08 2.04 -0.40
CA ALA A 315 -1.36 1.35 -0.26
C ALA A 315 -1.23 0.07 0.58
N VAL A 316 -2.09 -0.08 1.59
CA VAL A 316 -2.08 -1.22 2.52
C VAL A 316 -3.00 -2.33 2.02
N SER A 317 -2.49 -3.55 2.09
CA SER A 317 -3.26 -4.74 1.74
C SER A 317 -4.35 -5.07 2.78
N ASN A 318 -5.36 -5.85 2.43
CA ASN A 318 -6.27 -6.42 3.42
C ASN A 318 -5.60 -7.51 4.24
N PHE A 319 -4.69 -8.28 3.62
CA PHE A 319 -3.98 -9.39 4.24
C PHE A 319 -2.66 -9.67 3.54
N ILE A 320 -1.64 -10.03 4.30
CA ILE A 320 -0.26 -10.16 3.84
C ILE A 320 -0.09 -11.14 2.66
N CYS A 321 -0.85 -12.23 2.62
CA CYS A 321 -0.80 -13.21 1.52
C CYS A 321 -1.51 -12.73 0.23
N PHE A 322 -2.31 -11.66 0.29
CA PHE A 322 -3.01 -11.09 -0.85
C PHE A 322 -2.68 -9.62 -0.98
N PRO A 323 -1.43 -9.29 -1.34
CA PRO A 323 -0.93 -7.94 -1.17
C PRO A 323 -1.62 -6.94 -2.13
N TYR A 324 -2.29 -7.44 -3.19
CA TYR A 324 -3.08 -6.65 -4.15
C TYR A 324 -4.46 -6.23 -3.64
N GLU A 325 -5.06 -7.02 -2.74
CA GLU A 325 -6.38 -6.75 -2.18
C GLU A 325 -6.24 -5.57 -1.22
N THR A 326 -6.93 -4.46 -1.48
CA THR A 326 -6.91 -3.33 -0.54
C THR A 326 -7.94 -3.53 0.56
N GLN A 327 -7.88 -2.69 1.58
CA GLN A 327 -8.92 -2.63 2.61
C GLN A 327 -10.26 -2.03 2.11
N ARG A 328 -10.39 -1.73 0.82
CA ARG A 328 -11.63 -1.33 0.15
C ARG A 328 -12.07 -2.47 -0.77
N THR A 329 -13.13 -3.18 -0.40
CA THR A 329 -13.65 -4.31 -1.19
C THR A 329 -13.89 -3.89 -2.64
N GLY A 330 -13.41 -4.68 -3.61
CA GLY A 330 -13.56 -4.41 -5.04
C GLY A 330 -12.60 -3.37 -5.63
N ILE A 331 -11.70 -2.81 -4.80
CA ILE A 331 -10.64 -1.90 -5.22
C ILE A 331 -9.29 -2.57 -4.92
N TYR A 332 -8.44 -2.62 -5.93
CA TYR A 332 -7.15 -3.33 -5.91
C TYR A 332 -6.01 -2.34 -6.17
N ALA A 333 -4.82 -2.64 -5.67
CA ALA A 333 -3.63 -1.81 -5.88
C ALA A 333 -2.54 -2.62 -6.60
N ALA A 334 -1.87 -1.96 -7.56
CA ALA A 334 -0.85 -2.59 -8.39
C ALA A 334 0.35 -1.66 -8.64
N GLY A 335 1.55 -2.23 -8.63
CA GLY A 335 2.79 -1.52 -8.93
C GLY A 335 3.28 -0.66 -7.77
N CYS A 336 4.03 0.40 -8.11
CA CYS A 336 4.76 1.20 -7.11
C CYS A 336 3.89 1.98 -6.12
N VAL A 337 2.57 1.98 -6.28
CA VAL A 337 1.63 2.53 -5.29
C VAL A 337 1.64 1.73 -3.98
N ARG A 338 2.07 0.46 -4.04
CA ARG A 338 2.12 -0.46 -2.89
C ARG A 338 3.47 -0.58 -2.23
N GLN A 339 4.53 -0.51 -3.01
CA GLN A 339 5.92 -0.57 -2.54
C GLN A 339 6.86 -0.22 -3.69
N PRO A 340 8.09 0.26 -3.43
CA PRO A 340 9.10 0.41 -4.46
C PRO A 340 9.40 -0.93 -5.13
N MET A 341 9.37 -1.00 -6.46
CA MET A 341 9.61 -2.22 -7.22
C MET A 341 10.13 -1.92 -8.63
N ASP A 342 10.73 -2.92 -9.27
CA ASP A 342 11.14 -2.83 -10.67
C ASP A 342 9.97 -3.11 -11.62
N VAL A 343 10.22 -2.97 -12.92
CA VAL A 343 9.19 -3.13 -13.96
C VAL A 343 8.69 -4.57 -14.04
N ALA A 344 9.55 -5.57 -13.92
CA ALA A 344 9.16 -6.97 -14.01
C ALA A 344 8.23 -7.36 -12.86
N THR A 345 8.61 -6.99 -11.64
CA THR A 345 7.81 -7.16 -10.43
C THR A 345 6.49 -6.41 -10.55
N ALA A 346 6.47 -5.19 -11.10
CA ALA A 346 5.23 -4.43 -11.31
C ALA A 346 4.25 -5.11 -12.30
N VAL A 347 4.77 -5.79 -13.32
CA VAL A 347 3.94 -6.55 -14.28
C VAL A 347 3.34 -7.79 -13.61
N GLU A 348 4.12 -8.52 -12.83
CA GLU A 348 3.63 -9.64 -12.02
C GLU A 348 2.58 -9.15 -11.00
N ASP A 349 2.85 -8.02 -10.35
CA ASP A 349 1.98 -7.44 -9.34
C ASP A 349 0.62 -7.01 -9.93
N ALA A 350 0.64 -6.38 -11.11
CA ALA A 350 -0.57 -6.04 -11.86
C ALA A 350 -1.37 -7.28 -12.26
N SER A 351 -0.70 -8.39 -12.61
CA SER A 351 -1.36 -9.65 -12.97
C SER A 351 -2.14 -10.22 -11.78
N GLY A 352 -1.54 -10.22 -10.59
CA GLY A 352 -2.22 -10.63 -9.35
C GLY A 352 -3.43 -9.75 -9.02
N ALA A 353 -3.30 -8.43 -9.15
CA ALA A 353 -4.39 -7.47 -8.92
C ALA A 353 -5.59 -7.72 -9.86
N VAL A 354 -5.34 -7.97 -11.14
CA VAL A 354 -6.40 -8.24 -12.13
C VAL A 354 -7.11 -9.57 -11.86
N LEU A 355 -6.38 -10.64 -11.48
CA LEU A 355 -7.00 -11.91 -11.12
C LEU A 355 -7.94 -11.77 -9.92
N LYS A 356 -7.54 -10.96 -8.93
CA LYS A 356 -8.37 -10.64 -7.76
C LYS A 356 -9.59 -9.80 -8.14
N ALA A 357 -9.45 -8.84 -9.04
CA ALA A 357 -10.56 -8.08 -9.58
C ALA A 357 -11.58 -8.96 -10.30
N ILE A 358 -11.13 -9.90 -11.14
CA ILE A 358 -12.00 -10.88 -11.82
C ILE A 358 -12.72 -11.77 -10.80
N GLN A 359 -11.97 -12.33 -9.84
CA GLN A 359 -12.55 -13.14 -8.77
C GLN A 359 -13.65 -12.37 -8.02
N CYS A 360 -13.43 -11.08 -7.73
CA CYS A 360 -14.40 -10.25 -7.05
C CYS A 360 -15.70 -10.11 -7.84
N ILE A 361 -15.59 -9.75 -9.12
CA ILE A 361 -16.74 -9.58 -10.02
C ILE A 361 -17.56 -10.89 -10.09
N GLU A 362 -16.88 -12.03 -10.27
CA GLU A 362 -17.50 -13.35 -10.38
C GLU A 362 -18.20 -13.82 -9.10
N LEU A 363 -17.64 -13.51 -7.93
CA LEU A 363 -18.24 -13.89 -6.65
C LEU A 363 -19.43 -12.99 -6.31
N VAL A 364 -19.27 -11.68 -6.49
CA VAL A 364 -20.32 -10.72 -6.18
C VAL A 364 -21.54 -10.91 -7.08
N SER A 365 -21.35 -11.26 -8.37
CA SER A 365 -22.47 -11.57 -9.27
C SER A 365 -23.31 -12.77 -8.81
N LYS A 366 -22.73 -13.65 -7.98
CA LYS A 366 -23.39 -14.83 -7.38
C LYS A 366 -23.86 -14.58 -5.95
N GLY A 367 -23.76 -13.34 -5.45
CA GLY A 367 -24.09 -12.98 -4.06
C GLY A 367 -23.11 -13.52 -3.02
N MET A 368 -21.95 -14.03 -3.46
CA MET A 368 -20.93 -14.61 -2.60
C MET A 368 -19.97 -13.55 -2.07
N ALA A 369 -19.51 -13.73 -0.84
CA ALA A 369 -18.41 -12.91 -0.33
C ALA A 369 -17.10 -13.23 -1.04
N THR A 370 -16.20 -12.25 -1.07
CA THR A 370 -14.81 -12.41 -1.53
C THR A 370 -13.90 -12.56 -0.29
N PHE A 371 -12.59 -12.76 -0.46
CA PHE A 371 -11.65 -13.09 0.65
C PHE A 371 -11.78 -12.21 1.92
N PRO A 372 -11.92 -12.73 3.15
CA PRO A 372 -11.44 -14.04 3.59
C PRO A 372 -12.41 -15.21 3.40
N ARG A 373 -13.72 -14.96 3.47
CA ARG A 373 -14.74 -16.01 3.35
C ARG A 373 -15.25 -16.13 1.92
N SER A 374 -14.34 -16.36 0.98
CA SER A 374 -14.66 -16.50 -0.44
C SER A 374 -15.72 -17.58 -0.67
N GLY A 375 -16.80 -17.26 -1.38
CA GLY A 375 -17.89 -18.20 -1.67
C GLY A 375 -19.00 -18.25 -0.61
N ASP A 376 -18.84 -17.58 0.54
CA ASP A 376 -19.86 -17.59 1.60
C ASP A 376 -21.10 -16.77 1.18
N LEU A 377 -22.26 -17.44 1.18
CA LEU A 377 -23.57 -16.89 0.82
C LEU A 377 -24.34 -16.31 2.02
N SER A 378 -23.83 -16.47 3.24
CA SER A 378 -24.53 -16.03 4.44
C SER A 378 -24.45 -14.51 4.62
N LEU A 379 -25.60 -13.86 4.75
CA LEU A 379 -25.74 -12.43 5.01
C LEU A 379 -26.19 -12.19 6.46
N PRO A 380 -25.80 -11.06 7.08
CA PRO A 380 -26.38 -10.66 8.35
C PRO A 380 -27.87 -10.35 8.17
N ILE A 381 -28.67 -10.87 9.09
CA ILE A 381 -30.11 -10.70 9.23
C ILE A 381 -30.34 -9.85 10.47
N PHE A 382 -31.20 -8.83 10.34
CA PHE A 382 -31.44 -7.82 11.37
C PHE A 382 -32.88 -7.93 11.89
N PHE A 383 -33.04 -8.03 13.20
CA PHE A 383 -34.33 -7.88 13.87
C PHE A 383 -34.57 -6.42 14.25
N LEU A 384 -34.86 -5.58 13.24
CA LEU A 384 -34.87 -4.12 13.35
C LEU A 384 -35.88 -3.55 14.36
N GLN A 385 -36.91 -4.30 14.75
CA GLN A 385 -37.88 -3.90 15.79
C GLN A 385 -37.21 -3.62 17.16
N ARG A 386 -36.04 -4.21 17.40
CA ARG A 386 -35.24 -3.99 18.62
C ARG A 386 -34.02 -3.10 18.40
N CYS A 387 -33.90 -2.47 17.23
CA CYS A 387 -32.78 -1.58 16.93
C CYS A 387 -32.91 -0.27 17.72
N THR A 388 -31.86 0.07 18.47
CA THR A 388 -31.75 1.33 19.22
C THR A 388 -31.00 2.42 18.45
N GLN A 389 -30.65 2.19 17.18
CA GLN A 389 -29.94 3.14 16.31
C GLN A 389 -28.61 3.64 16.93
N CYS A 390 -27.94 2.81 17.72
CA CYS A 390 -26.70 3.17 18.42
C CYS A 390 -25.46 3.24 17.52
N LYS A 391 -25.57 2.91 16.23
CA LYS A 391 -24.50 2.98 15.19
C LYS A 391 -23.23 2.15 15.44
N ARG A 392 -23.11 1.43 16.55
CA ARG A 392 -21.94 0.56 16.80
C ARG A 392 -21.65 -0.42 15.67
N CYS A 393 -22.69 -1.03 15.08
CA CYS A 393 -22.51 -2.00 14.00
C CYS A 393 -22.01 -1.39 12.68
N THR A 394 -22.33 -0.13 12.40
CA THR A 394 -21.88 0.60 11.20
C THR A 394 -20.49 1.19 11.41
N GLU A 395 -20.18 1.65 12.62
CA GLU A 395 -18.85 2.14 13.01
C GLU A 395 -17.80 1.04 13.09
N GLU A 396 -18.13 -0.08 13.73
CA GLU A 396 -17.20 -1.20 13.90
C GLU A 396 -17.07 -2.06 12.62
N CYS A 397 -17.85 -1.80 11.56
CA CYS A 397 -17.73 -2.52 10.29
C CYS A 397 -16.42 -2.13 9.57
N PRO A 398 -15.44 -3.04 9.38
CA PRO A 398 -14.16 -2.67 8.77
C PRO A 398 -14.23 -2.38 7.27
N PHE A 399 -15.33 -2.77 6.61
CA PHE A 399 -15.46 -2.83 5.15
C PHE A 399 -16.48 -1.85 4.57
N SER A 400 -17.06 -0.95 5.36
CA SER A 400 -18.20 -0.10 4.94
C SER A 400 -19.36 -0.90 4.34
N ALA A 401 -19.57 -2.12 4.85
CA ALA A 401 -20.68 -2.94 4.40
C ALA A 401 -22.00 -2.53 5.07
N LEU A 402 -21.96 -1.71 6.11
CA LEU A 402 -23.13 -1.16 6.77
C LEU A 402 -23.05 0.37 6.71
N GLU A 403 -24.08 0.97 6.13
CA GLU A 403 -24.34 2.41 6.12
C GLU A 403 -25.57 2.70 6.98
N GLU A 404 -25.95 3.97 7.14
CA GLU A 404 -27.17 4.34 7.85
C GLU A 404 -28.22 4.98 6.92
N ASP A 405 -29.50 4.75 7.21
CA ASP A 405 -30.57 5.62 6.75
C ASP A 405 -30.57 6.96 7.51
N GLU A 406 -31.48 7.87 7.12
CA GLU A 406 -31.63 9.19 7.77
C GLU A 406 -31.91 9.10 9.29
N LYS A 407 -32.45 7.99 9.78
CA LYS A 407 -32.77 7.74 11.19
C LYS A 407 -31.62 7.07 11.94
N GLY A 408 -30.53 6.69 11.27
CA GLY A 408 -29.44 5.92 11.89
C GLY A 408 -29.64 4.40 11.88
N THR A 409 -30.64 3.89 11.15
CA THR A 409 -30.90 2.46 11.01
C THR A 409 -29.88 1.84 10.04
N PRO A 410 -29.25 0.69 10.36
CA PRO A 410 -28.24 0.11 9.50
C PRO A 410 -28.82 -0.44 8.18
N ILE A 411 -28.22 -0.04 7.06
CA ILE A 411 -28.47 -0.55 5.72
C ILE A 411 -27.28 -1.41 5.29
N LEU A 412 -27.56 -2.66 4.92
CA LEU A 412 -26.54 -3.60 4.45
C LEU A 412 -26.26 -3.43 2.97
N ASN A 413 -24.98 -3.31 2.64
CA ASN A 413 -24.41 -3.52 1.32
C ASN A 413 -23.91 -4.99 1.21
N PRO A 414 -24.62 -5.87 0.47
CA PRO A 414 -24.26 -7.27 0.36
C PRO A 414 -22.90 -7.52 -0.32
N ALA A 415 -22.52 -6.66 -1.27
CA ALA A 415 -21.32 -6.80 -2.11
C ALA A 415 -20.03 -6.44 -1.36
N ARG A 416 -20.11 -5.53 -0.37
CA ARG A 416 -18.96 -5.16 0.48
C ARG A 416 -18.75 -6.09 1.67
N CYS A 417 -19.81 -6.74 2.16
CA CYS A 417 -19.77 -7.52 3.39
C CYS A 417 -18.92 -8.80 3.27
N ARG A 418 -17.97 -8.99 4.19
CA ARG A 418 -17.04 -10.14 4.24
C ARG A 418 -17.49 -11.31 5.12
N ARG A 419 -18.71 -11.22 5.63
CA ARG A 419 -19.36 -12.23 6.50
C ARG A 419 -18.61 -12.54 7.79
N CYS A 420 -17.81 -11.58 8.26
CA CYS A 420 -16.99 -11.70 9.47
C CYS A 420 -17.79 -11.81 10.77
N GLY A 421 -19.00 -11.26 10.80
CA GLY A 421 -19.83 -11.19 12.01
C GLY A 421 -19.44 -10.09 12.98
N THR A 422 -18.55 -9.14 12.64
CA THR A 422 -18.17 -8.04 13.55
C THR A 422 -19.37 -7.24 14.05
N CYS A 423 -20.34 -6.98 13.17
CA CYS A 423 -21.60 -6.32 13.53
C CYS A 423 -22.44 -7.11 14.56
N MET A 424 -22.42 -8.44 14.51
CA MET A 424 -23.08 -9.31 15.50
C MET A 424 -22.41 -9.17 16.87
N GLY A 425 -21.07 -9.13 16.92
CA GLY A 425 -20.33 -8.88 18.16
C GLY A 425 -20.53 -7.47 18.71
N ALA A 426 -20.71 -6.48 17.83
CA ALA A 426 -20.87 -5.07 18.18
C ALA A 426 -22.26 -4.72 18.73
N CYS A 427 -23.29 -5.46 18.33
CA CYS A 427 -24.68 -5.11 18.66
C CYS A 427 -25.02 -5.46 20.12
N PRO A 428 -25.30 -4.47 21.00
CA PRO A 428 -25.67 -4.76 22.39
C PRO A 428 -27.05 -5.44 22.48
N GLU A 429 -27.96 -5.09 21.58
CA GLU A 429 -29.31 -5.66 21.52
C GLU A 429 -29.37 -7.07 20.91
N ARG A 430 -28.25 -7.57 20.38
CA ARG A 430 -28.14 -8.91 19.78
C ARG A 430 -29.14 -9.14 18.62
N ILE A 431 -29.45 -8.10 17.86
CA ILE A 431 -30.44 -8.17 16.76
C ILE A 431 -29.86 -8.70 15.45
N ILE A 432 -28.55 -8.89 15.37
CA ILE A 432 -27.83 -9.24 14.15
C ILE A 432 -27.38 -10.69 14.24
N SER A 433 -27.71 -11.51 13.25
CA SER A 433 -27.30 -12.93 13.17
C SER A 433 -27.20 -13.37 11.71
N PHE A 434 -26.65 -14.55 11.44
CA PHE A 434 -26.62 -15.15 10.10
C PHE A 434 -27.42 -16.46 10.13
N LYS A 435 -27.91 -16.90 8.97
CA LYS A 435 -28.67 -18.17 8.86
C LYS A 435 -27.93 -19.39 9.42
N ASN A 436 -26.61 -19.40 9.28
CA ASN A 436 -25.71 -20.50 9.68
C ASN A 436 -24.71 -20.07 10.76
N TYR A 437 -24.90 -18.91 11.38
CA TYR A 437 -24.03 -18.39 12.45
C TYR A 437 -24.79 -17.31 13.22
N SER A 438 -25.47 -17.69 14.30
CA SER A 438 -26.33 -16.79 15.07
C SER A 438 -25.94 -16.74 16.55
N ILE A 439 -26.45 -15.72 17.24
CA ILE A 439 -26.34 -15.60 18.70
C ILE A 439 -26.84 -16.87 19.38
N ASP A 440 -28.01 -17.38 18.97
CA ASP A 440 -28.63 -18.56 19.58
C ASP A 440 -27.83 -19.84 19.33
N MET A 441 -27.21 -19.99 18.15
CA MET A 441 -26.36 -21.14 17.85
C MET A 441 -25.15 -21.17 18.79
N ILE A 442 -24.47 -20.04 18.98
CA ILE A 442 -23.31 -19.96 19.87
C ILE A 442 -23.72 -20.17 21.33
N SER A 443 -24.81 -19.54 21.80
CA SER A 443 -25.35 -19.80 23.13
C SER A 443 -25.75 -21.27 23.33
N SER A 444 -26.29 -21.93 22.30
CA SER A 444 -26.62 -23.36 22.37
C SER A 444 -25.37 -24.24 22.45
N MET A 445 -24.30 -23.89 21.72
CA MET A 445 -23.00 -24.57 21.83
C MET A 445 -22.41 -24.41 23.23
N ILE A 446 -22.45 -23.19 23.80
CA ILE A 446 -22.03 -22.94 25.18
C ILE A 446 -22.82 -23.86 26.12
N LYS A 447 -24.16 -23.89 25.98
CA LYS A 447 -25.05 -24.74 26.78
C LYS A 447 -24.75 -26.24 26.68
N ALA A 448 -24.33 -26.71 25.52
CA ALA A 448 -23.97 -28.11 25.30
C ALA A 448 -22.63 -28.50 25.96
N ILE A 449 -21.79 -27.54 26.36
CA ILE A 449 -20.54 -27.84 27.07
C ILE A 449 -20.88 -28.27 28.50
N GLU A 450 -20.53 -29.53 28.80
CA GLU A 450 -20.59 -30.10 30.14
C GLU A 450 -19.57 -29.43 31.06
N VAL A 451 -19.99 -28.97 32.23
CA VAL A 451 -19.12 -28.44 33.27
C VAL A 451 -18.89 -29.54 34.31
N PRO A 452 -17.66 -30.02 34.51
CA PRO A 452 -17.39 -31.16 35.36
C PRO A 452 -17.55 -30.80 36.83
N GLU A 453 -18.25 -31.65 37.57
CA GLU A 453 -18.35 -31.58 39.03
C GLU A 453 -17.19 -32.36 39.69
N GLY A 454 -16.66 -31.81 40.78
CA GLY A 454 -15.59 -32.41 41.58
C GLY A 454 -14.38 -31.51 41.77
N GLU A 455 -13.67 -31.75 42.87
CA GLU A 455 -12.52 -30.96 43.30
C GLU A 455 -11.37 -31.03 42.27
N GLY A 456 -10.79 -29.87 41.93
CA GLY A 456 -9.68 -29.75 40.99
C GLY A 456 -10.01 -29.94 39.50
N LYS A 457 -11.26 -30.23 39.12
CA LYS A 457 -11.65 -30.33 37.69
C LYS A 457 -12.04 -28.96 37.15
N LEU A 458 -11.37 -28.53 36.08
CA LEU A 458 -11.65 -27.27 35.39
C LEU A 458 -12.31 -27.51 34.01
N ARG A 459 -13.04 -26.51 33.53
CA ARG A 459 -13.55 -26.40 32.18
C ARG A 459 -13.29 -25.00 31.66
N ILE A 460 -12.54 -24.93 30.57
CA ILE A 460 -12.18 -23.69 29.91
C ILE A 460 -12.90 -23.63 28.57
N LEU A 461 -13.45 -22.47 28.23
CA LEU A 461 -14.04 -22.22 26.92
C LEU A 461 -13.15 -21.31 26.09
N GLY A 462 -12.68 -21.81 24.95
CA GLY A 462 -11.98 -21.04 23.93
C GLY A 462 -12.92 -20.52 22.84
N PHE A 463 -12.93 -19.22 22.56
CA PHE A 463 -13.46 -18.68 21.30
C PHE A 463 -12.30 -18.41 20.35
N PHE A 464 -12.17 -19.25 19.31
CA PHE A 464 -10.99 -19.24 18.43
C PHE A 464 -11.39 -18.72 17.05
N CYS A 465 -10.69 -17.69 16.58
CA CYS A 465 -10.85 -17.17 15.22
C CYS A 465 -10.55 -18.26 14.18
N GLU A 466 -11.50 -18.50 13.26
CA GLU A 466 -11.39 -19.51 12.19
C GLU A 466 -10.26 -19.25 11.18
N ASN A 467 -9.66 -18.05 11.16
CA ASN A 467 -8.65 -17.70 10.15
C ASN A 467 -7.21 -18.01 10.57
N ASP A 468 -6.87 -17.83 11.86
CA ASP A 468 -5.51 -18.08 12.36
C ASP A 468 -5.53 -18.99 13.59
N ALA A 469 -6.27 -18.63 14.65
CA ALA A 469 -6.20 -19.33 15.92
C ALA A 469 -6.70 -20.79 15.87
N TYR A 470 -7.81 -21.05 15.19
CA TYR A 470 -8.32 -22.41 15.03
C TYR A 470 -7.43 -23.25 14.10
N PRO A 471 -6.99 -22.76 12.93
CA PRO A 471 -5.97 -23.45 12.13
C PRO A 471 -4.64 -23.71 12.88
N ALA A 472 -4.19 -22.79 13.73
CA ALA A 472 -3.01 -23.00 14.57
C ALA A 472 -3.24 -24.18 15.54
N LEU A 473 -4.45 -24.30 16.11
CA LEU A 473 -4.81 -25.45 16.95
C LEU A 473 -4.78 -26.77 16.17
N ASP A 474 -5.28 -26.78 14.93
CA ASP A 474 -5.19 -27.94 14.04
C ASP A 474 -3.72 -28.30 13.75
N MET A 475 -2.86 -27.31 13.49
CA MET A 475 -1.42 -27.53 13.29
C MET A 475 -0.73 -28.09 14.55
N ALA A 476 -1.08 -27.59 15.74
CA ALA A 476 -0.56 -28.13 17.00
C ALA A 476 -0.97 -29.61 17.17
N ALA A 477 -2.22 -29.94 16.84
CA ALA A 477 -2.71 -31.32 16.88
C ALA A 477 -1.99 -32.21 15.86
N MET A 478 -1.78 -31.75 14.62
CA MET A 478 -1.02 -32.48 13.59
C MET A 478 0.43 -32.75 14.03
N ASN A 479 1.03 -31.83 14.77
CA ASN A 479 2.37 -31.98 15.37
C ASN A 479 2.36 -32.72 16.71
N ARG A 480 1.22 -33.29 17.13
CA ARG A 480 1.04 -34.08 18.36
C ARG A 480 1.42 -33.31 19.63
N LEU A 481 1.27 -31.99 19.61
CA LEU A 481 1.46 -31.17 20.80
C LEU A 481 0.32 -31.43 21.78
N LYS A 482 0.67 -31.52 23.07
CA LYS A 482 -0.31 -31.80 24.13
C LYS A 482 -0.82 -30.49 24.72
N ILE A 483 -2.14 -30.38 24.79
CA ILE A 483 -2.84 -29.29 25.48
C ILE A 483 -3.64 -29.89 26.64
N ASP A 484 -3.91 -29.10 27.67
CA ASP A 484 -4.76 -29.54 28.78
C ASP A 484 -6.18 -29.91 28.29
N ALA A 485 -6.69 -31.04 28.77
CA ALA A 485 -7.96 -31.61 28.32
C ALA A 485 -9.20 -30.83 28.82
N SER A 486 -9.02 -29.82 29.68
CA SER A 486 -10.08 -28.95 30.17
C SER A 486 -10.57 -27.95 29.11
N LEU A 487 -9.78 -27.67 28.07
CA LEU A 487 -10.17 -26.73 27.02
C LEU A 487 -11.25 -27.31 26.10
N ARG A 488 -12.30 -26.53 25.83
CA ARG A 488 -13.28 -26.76 24.76
C ARG A 488 -13.30 -25.53 23.86
N VAL A 489 -13.29 -25.73 22.56
CA VAL A 489 -13.18 -24.64 21.59
C VAL A 489 -14.47 -24.51 20.80
N ILE A 490 -15.00 -23.30 20.74
CA ILE A 490 -16.02 -22.88 19.78
C ILE A 490 -15.31 -22.03 18.73
N PRO A 491 -15.19 -22.51 17.47
CA PRO A 491 -14.69 -21.68 16.39
C PRO A 491 -15.66 -20.53 16.12
N VAL A 492 -15.10 -19.34 15.92
CA VAL A 492 -15.84 -18.13 15.56
C VAL A 492 -15.27 -17.56 14.28
N ARG A 493 -16.15 -17.09 13.38
CA ARG A 493 -15.73 -16.55 12.07
C ARG A 493 -14.64 -15.50 12.18
N CYS A 494 -14.72 -14.68 13.21
CA CYS A 494 -13.78 -13.64 13.59
C CYS A 494 -13.93 -13.42 15.09
N LEU A 495 -12.84 -13.12 15.80
CA LEU A 495 -12.94 -12.76 17.21
C LEU A 495 -13.78 -11.48 17.41
N GLY A 496 -13.76 -10.57 16.44
CA GLY A 496 -14.64 -9.41 16.37
C GLY A 496 -16.14 -9.75 16.32
N SER A 497 -16.53 -11.00 16.10
CA SER A 497 -17.93 -11.44 16.18
C SER A 497 -18.37 -11.90 17.58
N VAL A 498 -17.44 -12.07 18.51
CA VAL A 498 -17.74 -12.45 19.89
C VAL A 498 -18.43 -11.28 20.59
N ASN A 499 -19.66 -11.55 21.03
CA ASN A 499 -20.45 -10.63 21.84
C ASN A 499 -20.13 -10.86 23.32
N VAL A 500 -20.08 -9.78 24.11
CA VAL A 500 -19.79 -9.84 25.56
C VAL A 500 -20.79 -10.74 26.30
N VAL A 501 -22.03 -10.85 25.83
CA VAL A 501 -23.04 -11.72 26.45
C VAL A 501 -22.62 -13.19 26.45
N PHE A 502 -21.87 -13.67 25.45
CA PHE A 502 -21.38 -15.05 25.44
C PHE A 502 -20.43 -15.33 26.58
N ILE A 503 -19.65 -14.33 27.00
CA ILE A 503 -18.70 -14.44 28.09
C ILE A 503 -19.45 -14.53 29.41
N ALA A 504 -20.42 -13.63 29.61
CA ALA A 504 -21.26 -13.62 30.81
C ALA A 504 -22.07 -14.93 30.94
N ASP A 505 -22.70 -15.41 29.86
CA ASP A 505 -23.51 -16.64 29.82
C ASP A 505 -22.66 -17.91 30.04
N ALA A 506 -21.42 -17.92 29.55
CA ALA A 506 -20.51 -19.02 29.80
C ALA A 506 -20.09 -19.08 31.28
N LEU A 507 -19.67 -17.95 31.85
CA LEU A 507 -19.20 -17.88 33.23
C LEU A 507 -20.33 -18.09 34.25
N SER A 508 -21.54 -17.59 33.99
CA SER A 508 -22.69 -17.81 34.90
C SER A 508 -23.11 -19.28 34.98
N ARG A 509 -22.65 -20.14 34.06
CA ARG A 509 -22.87 -21.59 34.06
C ARG A 509 -21.76 -22.39 34.72
N GLY A 510 -20.78 -21.72 35.33
CA GLY A 510 -19.67 -22.38 36.02
C GLY A 510 -18.49 -22.77 35.14
N ILE A 511 -18.37 -22.26 33.91
CA ILE A 511 -17.13 -22.36 33.12
C ILE A 511 -16.03 -21.60 33.88
N ASP A 512 -14.89 -22.24 34.11
CA ASP A 512 -13.86 -21.72 35.03
C ASP A 512 -13.08 -20.54 34.44
N GLY A 513 -12.89 -20.53 33.12
CA GLY A 513 -12.26 -19.44 32.41
C GLY A 513 -12.54 -19.44 30.91
N ILE A 514 -12.27 -18.31 30.27
CA ILE A 514 -12.51 -18.05 28.85
C ILE A 514 -11.23 -17.61 28.18
N LEU A 515 -10.88 -18.28 27.08
CA LEU A 515 -9.73 -17.96 26.25
C LEU A 515 -10.20 -17.38 24.91
N LEU A 516 -9.86 -16.14 24.62
CA LEU A 516 -10.18 -15.46 23.37
C LEU A 516 -8.93 -15.44 22.49
N ALA A 517 -8.93 -16.24 21.41
CA ALA A 517 -7.76 -16.37 20.54
C ALA A 517 -8.06 -15.77 19.15
N GLY A 518 -7.32 -14.71 18.79
CA GLY A 518 -7.52 -13.94 17.57
C GLY A 518 -6.24 -13.75 16.76
N CYS A 519 -6.39 -13.32 15.51
CA CYS A 519 -5.28 -12.92 14.65
C CYS A 519 -4.50 -11.75 15.27
N LYS A 520 -3.20 -11.64 14.96
CA LYS A 520 -2.38 -10.46 15.33
C LYS A 520 -2.95 -9.16 14.77
N TYR A 521 -2.93 -8.09 15.56
CA TYR A 521 -3.28 -6.72 15.12
C TYR A 521 -2.18 -5.73 15.49
N GLY A 522 -2.27 -4.47 15.03
CA GLY A 522 -1.25 -3.46 15.24
C GLY A 522 -0.33 -3.28 14.02
N GLU A 523 0.95 -3.00 14.25
CA GLU A 523 1.91 -2.71 13.17
C GLU A 523 2.16 -3.95 12.28
N ASP A 524 2.32 -5.12 12.89
CA ASP A 524 2.49 -6.41 12.21
C ASP A 524 1.16 -7.17 12.06
N TYR A 525 0.08 -6.47 11.67
CA TYR A 525 -1.24 -7.08 11.63
C TYR A 525 -1.30 -8.28 10.66
N GLN A 526 -1.95 -9.34 11.12
CA GLN A 526 -2.34 -10.51 10.33
C GLN A 526 -3.87 -10.71 10.37
N CYS A 527 -4.58 -9.73 10.90
CA CYS A 527 -6.03 -9.77 10.96
C CYS A 527 -6.64 -9.79 9.57
N HIS A 528 -7.22 -10.95 9.21
CA HIS A 528 -7.90 -11.19 7.94
C HIS A 528 -9.09 -10.23 7.69
N PHE A 529 -9.66 -9.69 8.77
CA PHE A 529 -10.77 -8.73 8.73
C PHE A 529 -10.37 -7.32 9.16
N ILE A 530 -9.13 -6.92 8.93
CA ILE A 530 -8.54 -5.60 9.21
C ILE A 530 -8.44 -5.31 10.72
N LYS A 531 -9.56 -5.14 11.42
CA LYS A 531 -9.63 -4.73 12.83
C LYS A 531 -10.39 -5.69 13.73
N GLY A 532 -10.73 -6.89 13.26
CA GLY A 532 -11.53 -7.87 13.99
C GLY A 532 -11.04 -8.15 15.42
N SER A 533 -9.77 -8.56 15.56
CA SER A 533 -9.16 -8.82 16.88
C SER A 533 -9.00 -7.56 17.73
N GLU A 534 -8.57 -6.44 17.12
CA GLU A 534 -8.42 -5.14 17.80
C GLU A 534 -9.75 -4.67 18.42
N LEU A 535 -10.84 -4.74 17.65
CA LEU A 535 -12.19 -4.39 18.10
C LEU A 535 -12.68 -5.33 19.20
N ALA A 536 -12.36 -6.62 19.11
CA ALA A 536 -12.66 -7.56 20.18
C ALA A 536 -11.91 -7.15 21.46
N SER A 537 -10.60 -6.92 21.41
CA SER A 537 -9.79 -6.49 22.56
C SER A 537 -10.35 -5.26 23.24
N LYS A 538 -10.66 -4.20 22.47
CA LYS A 538 -11.28 -2.97 22.99
C LYS A 538 -12.62 -3.22 23.69
N ARG A 539 -13.43 -4.14 23.18
CA ARG A 539 -14.69 -4.52 23.85
C ARG A 539 -14.43 -5.37 25.10
N MET A 540 -13.34 -6.14 25.13
CA MET A 540 -12.95 -6.95 26.28
C MET A 540 -12.43 -6.12 27.45
N GLU A 541 -11.86 -4.93 27.21
CA GLU A 541 -11.54 -3.99 28.29
C GLU A 541 -12.79 -3.68 29.15
N ASN A 542 -13.96 -3.54 28.52
CA ASN A 542 -15.24 -3.31 29.21
C ASN A 542 -15.83 -4.56 29.88
N VAL A 543 -15.31 -5.76 29.59
CA VAL A 543 -15.79 -7.01 30.21
C VAL A 543 -15.45 -7.04 31.70
N GLN A 544 -14.39 -6.36 32.12
CA GLN A 544 -14.00 -6.27 33.53
C GLN A 544 -15.15 -5.78 34.42
N GLU A 545 -15.91 -4.77 33.96
CA GLU A 545 -17.09 -4.29 34.70
C GLU A 545 -18.19 -5.36 34.81
N THR A 546 -18.34 -6.19 33.78
CA THR A 546 -19.32 -7.27 33.79
C THR A 546 -18.91 -8.38 34.76
N LEU A 547 -17.62 -8.72 34.80
CA LEU A 547 -17.06 -9.72 35.72
C LEU A 547 -17.17 -9.28 37.17
N GLN A 548 -16.89 -8.00 37.46
CA GLN A 548 -17.07 -7.43 38.78
C GLN A 548 -18.53 -7.51 39.26
N ARG A 549 -19.51 -7.28 38.38
CA ARG A 549 -20.94 -7.45 38.70
C ARG A 549 -21.32 -8.90 38.99
N LEU A 550 -20.62 -9.86 38.38
CA LEU A 550 -20.76 -11.30 38.65
C LEU A 550 -19.90 -11.77 39.83
N MET A 551 -19.19 -10.86 40.53
CA MET A 551 -18.24 -11.20 41.59
C MET A 551 -17.16 -12.22 41.15
N LEU A 552 -16.69 -12.10 39.91
CA LEU A 552 -15.66 -12.94 39.31
C LEU A 552 -14.37 -12.14 39.06
N GLU A 553 -13.24 -12.83 39.16
CA GLU A 553 -11.92 -12.27 38.86
C GLU A 553 -11.79 -11.92 37.37
N PRO A 554 -11.33 -10.71 37.01
CA PRO A 554 -11.07 -10.31 35.63
C PRO A 554 -10.18 -11.27 34.84
N GLU A 555 -9.21 -11.87 35.54
CA GLU A 555 -8.22 -12.81 35.02
C GLU A 555 -8.84 -14.12 34.50
N ARG A 556 -10.13 -14.39 34.78
CA ARG A 556 -10.86 -15.52 34.19
C ARG A 556 -11.12 -15.36 32.70
N VAL A 557 -10.86 -14.19 32.11
CA VAL A 557 -10.96 -13.96 30.66
C VAL A 557 -9.59 -13.52 30.13
N LYS A 558 -8.98 -14.37 29.31
CA LYS A 558 -7.66 -14.12 28.72
C LYS A 558 -7.78 -13.88 27.21
N PHE A 559 -7.24 -12.78 26.73
CA PHE A 559 -7.13 -12.47 25.30
C PHE A 559 -5.72 -12.82 24.81
N VAL A 560 -5.63 -13.50 23.67
CA VAL A 560 -4.37 -13.93 23.08
C VAL A 560 -4.37 -13.66 21.57
N GLU A 561 -3.28 -13.06 21.10
CA GLU A 561 -2.97 -12.92 19.68
C GLU A 561 -2.14 -14.11 19.22
N LEU A 562 -2.57 -14.75 18.14
CA LEU A 562 -1.93 -15.94 17.59
C LEU A 562 -1.93 -15.87 16.06
N ALA A 563 -0.74 -15.95 15.47
CA ALA A 563 -0.58 -16.23 14.05
C ALA A 563 -0.71 -17.74 13.79
N ILE A 564 -1.13 -18.13 12.59
CA ILE A 564 -1.19 -19.55 12.20
C ILE A 564 0.16 -20.28 12.38
N SER A 565 1.27 -19.56 12.19
CA SER A 565 2.64 -20.08 12.31
C SER A 565 3.12 -20.28 13.75
N GLU A 566 2.40 -19.78 14.76
CA GLU A 566 2.74 -19.86 16.19
C GLU A 566 2.02 -21.01 16.91
N TYR A 567 1.67 -22.08 16.18
CA TYR A 567 0.95 -23.24 16.71
C TYR A 567 1.68 -23.91 17.90
N ASP A 568 3.00 -23.79 17.95
CA ASP A 568 3.88 -24.31 18.99
C ASP A 568 3.71 -23.61 20.35
N ARG A 569 3.16 -22.38 20.36
CA ARG A 569 2.87 -21.62 21.58
C ARG A 569 1.55 -22.03 22.26
N ILE A 570 0.65 -22.73 21.56
CA ILE A 570 -0.68 -23.08 22.08
C ILE A 570 -0.60 -23.87 23.40
N PRO A 571 0.24 -24.93 23.53
CA PRO A 571 0.39 -25.64 24.79
C PRO A 571 0.77 -24.74 25.95
N GLU A 572 1.73 -23.85 25.77
CA GLU A 572 2.17 -22.89 26.78
C GLU A 572 1.00 -21.98 27.19
N ILE A 573 0.35 -21.33 26.23
CA ILE A 573 -0.78 -20.43 26.46
C ILE A 573 -1.89 -21.12 27.26
N VAL A 574 -2.27 -22.34 26.86
CA VAL A 574 -3.37 -23.08 27.50
C VAL A 574 -2.96 -23.56 28.89
N ASN A 575 -1.79 -24.15 29.03
CA ASN A 575 -1.34 -24.72 30.30
C ASN A 575 -1.09 -23.62 31.34
N GLU A 576 -0.50 -22.50 30.96
CA GLU A 576 -0.34 -21.34 31.85
C GLU A 576 -1.69 -20.81 32.33
N PHE A 577 -2.66 -20.69 31.41
CA PHE A 577 -3.99 -20.23 31.79
C PHE A 577 -4.71 -21.22 32.73
N VAL A 578 -4.54 -22.53 32.52
CA VAL A 578 -5.05 -23.55 33.44
C VAL A 578 -4.42 -23.39 34.83
N GLU A 579 -3.11 -23.18 34.93
CA GLU A 579 -2.42 -22.98 36.20
C GLU A 579 -2.86 -21.70 36.92
N GLU A 580 -3.08 -20.61 36.18
CA GLU A 580 -3.67 -19.37 36.70
C GLU A 580 -5.06 -19.64 37.31
N LEU A 581 -5.93 -20.36 36.60
CA LEU A 581 -7.27 -20.71 37.08
C LEU A 581 -7.24 -21.68 38.27
N ARG A 582 -6.30 -22.63 38.32
CA ARG A 582 -6.12 -23.52 39.48
C ARG A 582 -5.80 -22.73 40.75
N LYS A 583 -5.02 -21.65 40.65
CA LYS A 583 -4.69 -20.76 41.78
C LYS A 583 -5.88 -19.93 42.25
N MET A 584 -6.73 -19.48 41.32
CA MET A 584 -7.96 -18.74 41.64
C MET A 584 -9.06 -19.63 42.24
N GLY A 585 -9.02 -20.93 41.93
CA GLY A 585 -10.06 -21.87 42.33
C GLY A 585 -11.24 -21.93 41.35
N PRO A 586 -12.14 -22.92 41.53
CA PRO A 586 -13.25 -23.16 40.63
C PRO A 586 -14.19 -21.95 40.57
N ASN A 587 -14.88 -21.79 39.44
CA ASN A 587 -15.88 -20.73 39.31
C ASN A 587 -17.00 -20.92 40.38
N PRO A 588 -17.36 -19.89 41.17
CA PRO A 588 -18.41 -19.94 42.19
C PRO A 588 -19.79 -20.40 41.70
N TYR A 589 -20.09 -20.20 40.41
CA TYR A 589 -21.35 -20.63 39.80
C TYR A 589 -21.36 -22.12 39.41
N LYS A 590 -20.29 -22.87 39.66
CA LYS A 590 -20.22 -24.30 39.33
C LYS A 590 -21.16 -25.10 40.25
N GLY A 591 -22.02 -25.91 39.65
CA GLY A 591 -23.00 -26.74 40.36
C GLY A 591 -24.34 -26.06 40.65
N PHE A 592 -24.58 -24.85 40.13
CA PHE A 592 -25.84 -24.10 40.26
C PHE A 592 -26.58 -23.95 38.94
#